data_AF-A0AAV9R6S2-F1
#
_entry.id   AF-A0AAV9R6S2-F1
#
_cell.length_a   1.000
_cell.length_b   1.000
_cell.length_c   1.000
_cell.angle_alpha   90.00
_cell.angle_beta   90.00
_cell.angle_gamma   90.00
#
_symmetry.space_group_name_H-M   'P 1'
#
loop_
_entity.id
_entity.type
_entity.pdbx_description
1 polymer ?
#
loop_
_entity_poly.entity_id
_entity_poly.type
_entity_poly.pdbx_seq_one_letter_code
_entity_poly.pdbx_strand_id
1 'polypeptide(L)'
;MDHWRKTTRSELFNKECEFVERIHELGYNTYASRQHFTEQPLPPGTGSISKRRATVRRQWYISINGKGRPRRGFKTRSTDKASLFLPRVLGNKDHEMVRKLRDTQGAQHMHQQGWRGERRRRRHRGRKSRGRQTDDTADI
;
A
#
# COMPACT_ATOMS: atom_id res chain seq x y z
N MET A 1 -4.20 2.43 3.47
CA MET A 1 -5.33 2.62 2.53
C MET A 1 -5.21 4.03 2.03
N ASP A 2 -4.96 4.21 0.73
CA ASP A 2 -4.63 5.51 0.16
C ASP A 2 -5.87 6.37 -0.17
N HIS A 3 -5.61 7.63 -0.52
CA HIS A 3 -6.63 8.56 -1.01
C HIS A 3 -7.36 8.09 -2.30
N TRP A 4 -6.76 7.16 -3.06
CA TRP A 4 -7.40 6.49 -4.20
C TRP A 4 -8.34 5.34 -3.80
N ARG A 5 -8.56 5.15 -2.49
CA ARG A 5 -9.42 4.12 -1.90
C ARG A 5 -8.87 2.72 -2.15
N LYS A 6 -7.56 2.57 -2.30
CA LYS A 6 -6.90 1.30 -2.55
C LYS A 6 -6.16 0.84 -1.29
N THR A 7 -6.25 -0.45 -1.00
CA THR A 7 -5.38 -1.08 0.01
C THR A 7 -4.08 -1.45 -0.65
N THR A 8 -3.00 -0.87 -0.14
CA THR A 8 -1.63 -1.09 -0.58
C THR A 8 -0.79 -1.45 0.64
N ARG A 9 0.41 -1.96 0.38
CA ARG A 9 1.42 -2.16 1.39
C ARG A 9 2.34 -0.94 1.40
N SER A 10 2.60 -0.39 2.58
CA SER A 10 3.66 0.59 2.80
C SER A 10 4.86 -0.08 3.45
N GLU A 11 6.06 0.37 3.09
CA GLU A 11 7.31 -0.06 3.72
C GLU A 11 7.50 0.62 5.09
N LEU A 12 7.15 1.90 5.17
CA LEU A 12 7.20 2.69 6.40
C LEU A 12 5.80 2.95 6.93
N PHE A 13 5.68 3.03 8.25
CA PHE A 13 4.44 3.44 8.89
C PHE A 13 4.12 4.90 8.55
N ASN A 14 2.87 5.17 8.19
CA ASN A 14 2.36 6.52 7.92
C ASN A 14 0.89 6.62 8.34
N LYS A 15 0.30 7.82 8.24
CA LYS A 15 -1.10 8.05 8.65
C LYS A 15 -2.12 7.20 7.87
N GLU A 16 -1.82 6.80 6.63
CA GLU A 16 -2.68 5.91 5.83
C GLU A 16 -2.64 4.44 6.31
N CYS A 17 -1.69 4.10 7.19
CA CYS A 17 -1.58 2.82 7.88
C CYS A 17 -2.39 2.77 9.19
N GLU A 18 -3.02 3.87 9.60
CA GLU A 18 -3.87 3.89 10.79
C GLU A 18 -5.30 3.47 10.46
N PHE A 19 -5.80 2.51 11.26
CA PHE A 19 -7.15 1.99 11.15
C PHE A 19 -7.85 2.03 12.50
N VAL A 20 -9.15 2.34 12.46
CA VAL A 20 -10.05 2.19 13.59
C VAL A 20 -10.54 0.75 13.60
N GLU A 21 -10.19 0.03 14.66
CA GLU A 21 -10.72 -1.30 14.93
C GLU A 21 -12.06 -1.20 15.65
N ARG A 22 -13.04 -1.99 15.19
CA ARG A 22 -14.32 -2.16 15.89
C ARG A 22 -14.71 -3.62 15.93
N ILE A 23 -15.15 -4.07 17.10
CA ILE A 23 -15.66 -5.41 17.33
C ILE A 23 -17.10 -5.46 16.83
N HIS A 24 -17.38 -6.39 15.93
CA HIS A 24 -18.72 -6.72 15.47
C HIS A 24 -19.36 -7.70 16.45
N GLU A 25 -20.70 -7.70 16.51
CA GLU A 25 -21.51 -8.54 17.41
C GLU A 25 -21.22 -10.05 17.33
N LEU A 26 -20.57 -10.52 16.26
CA LEU A 26 -20.23 -11.93 16.02
C LEU A 26 -18.78 -12.28 16.38
N GLY A 27 -18.05 -11.40 17.08
CA GLY A 27 -16.65 -11.62 17.48
C GLY A 27 -15.62 -11.41 16.37
N TYR A 28 -16.04 -10.90 15.21
CA TYR A 28 -15.15 -10.45 14.14
C TYR A 28 -14.81 -8.97 14.29
N ASN A 29 -13.63 -8.57 13.82
CA ASN A 29 -13.21 -7.19 13.80
C ASN A 29 -13.38 -6.58 12.41
N THR A 30 -13.67 -5.28 12.39
CA THR A 30 -13.61 -4.45 11.19
C THR A 30 -12.50 -3.41 11.34
N TYR A 31 -11.85 -3.08 10.22
CA TYR A 31 -10.78 -2.09 10.19
C TYR A 31 -11.12 -1.00 9.18
N ALA A 32 -11.37 0.21 9.67
CA ALA A 32 -11.75 1.34 8.85
C ALA A 32 -10.60 2.36 8.78
N SER A 33 -10.31 2.91 7.60
CA SER A 33 -9.25 3.94 7.46
C SER A 33 -9.55 5.10 8.42
N ARG A 34 -8.56 5.55 9.20
CA ARG A 34 -8.78 6.72 10.08
C ARG A 34 -8.85 8.04 9.30
N GLN A 35 -8.13 8.11 8.18
CA GLN A 35 -7.93 9.34 7.42
C GLN A 35 -8.98 9.54 6.33
N HIS A 36 -9.51 8.46 5.75
CA HIS A 36 -10.31 8.56 4.53
C HIS A 36 -11.74 8.05 4.68
N PHE A 37 -12.67 8.89 4.22
CA PHE A 37 -14.11 8.65 4.22
C PHE A 37 -14.72 9.40 3.03
N THR A 38 -15.99 9.12 2.75
CA THR A 38 -16.81 9.92 1.82
C THR A 38 -17.93 10.58 2.56
N GLU A 39 -18.15 11.85 2.31
CA GLU A 39 -19.40 12.51 2.68
C GLU A 39 -20.49 12.07 1.72
N GLN A 40 -21.63 11.62 2.26
CA GLN A 40 -22.82 11.34 1.48
C GLN A 40 -23.97 12.23 1.98
N PRO A 41 -24.76 12.82 1.07
CA PRO A 41 -25.99 13.51 1.46
C PRO A 41 -26.91 12.57 2.24
N LEU A 42 -27.56 13.07 3.29
CA LEU A 42 -28.64 12.32 3.92
C LEU A 42 -29.81 12.13 2.93
N PRO A 43 -30.54 11.00 3.03
CA PRO A 43 -31.73 10.78 2.22
C PRO A 43 -32.77 11.90 2.41
N PRO A 44 -33.53 12.27 1.37
CA PRO A 44 -34.68 13.16 1.53
C PRO A 44 -35.70 12.53 2.48
N GLY A 45 -36.14 13.26 3.52
CA GLY A 45 -37.19 12.82 4.45
C GLY A 45 -36.74 12.61 5.90
N THR A 46 -35.43 12.53 6.18
CA THR A 46 -34.90 12.64 7.55
C THR A 46 -34.84 14.11 7.94
N GLY A 47 -35.80 14.56 8.75
CA GLY A 47 -36.12 15.96 8.99
C GLY A 47 -34.93 16.85 9.38
N SER A 48 -34.67 17.86 8.53
CA SER A 48 -33.93 19.06 8.91
C SER A 48 -34.57 20.23 8.17
N ILE A 49 -35.19 21.14 8.95
CA ILE A 49 -35.78 22.40 8.49
C ILE A 49 -34.69 23.43 8.12
N SER A 50 -33.42 23.13 8.43
CA SER A 50 -32.30 24.02 8.11
C SER A 50 -31.82 23.80 6.67
N LYS A 51 -31.67 24.89 5.91
CA LYS A 51 -31.29 24.95 4.48
C LYS A 51 -29.91 24.35 4.14
N ARG A 52 -29.22 23.70 5.09
CA ARG A 52 -27.98 22.95 4.86
C ARG A 52 -28.31 21.46 4.83
N ARG A 53 -28.20 20.84 3.65
CA ARG A 53 -28.30 19.37 3.49
C ARG A 53 -27.29 18.72 4.43
N ALA A 54 -27.76 18.04 5.46
CA ALA A 54 -26.90 17.31 6.38
C ALA A 54 -26.24 16.13 5.64
N THR A 55 -24.96 15.88 5.93
CA THR A 55 -24.16 14.82 5.31
C THR A 55 -23.71 13.80 6.34
N VAL A 56 -23.62 12.54 5.94
CA VAL A 56 -23.08 11.45 6.76
C VAL A 56 -21.70 11.05 6.25
N ARG A 57 -20.75 10.86 7.17
CA ARG A 57 -19.40 10.36 6.85
C ARG A 57 -19.45 8.85 6.70
N ARG A 58 -19.31 8.36 5.47
CA ARG A 58 -19.18 6.95 5.15
C ARG A 58 -17.70 6.54 5.14
N GLN A 59 -17.30 5.81 6.17
CA GLN A 59 -15.93 5.29 6.33
C GLN A 59 -15.59 4.24 5.26
N TRP A 60 -14.30 4.09 4.94
CA TRP A 60 -13.82 3.02 4.07
C TRP A 60 -13.14 1.92 4.88
N TYR A 61 -13.51 0.67 4.59
CA TYR A 61 -13.06 -0.50 5.32
C TYR A 61 -12.02 -1.29 4.51
N ILE A 62 -11.09 -1.93 5.21
CA ILE A 62 -10.32 -3.02 4.65
C ILE A 62 -11.31 -4.12 4.25
N SER A 63 -11.15 -4.67 3.06
CA SER A 63 -12.08 -5.65 2.52
C SER A 63 -11.39 -6.49 1.46
N ILE A 64 -11.53 -7.81 1.56
CA ILE A 64 -10.96 -8.78 0.62
C ILE A 64 -12.08 -9.64 0.04
N ASN A 65 -12.06 -9.88 -1.27
CA ASN A 65 -13.05 -10.76 -1.88
C ASN A 65 -12.72 -12.25 -1.65
N GLY A 66 -13.62 -13.15 -2.05
CA GLY A 66 -13.40 -14.59 -1.92
C GLY A 66 -12.22 -15.16 -2.72
N LYS A 67 -11.65 -14.39 -3.66
CA LYS A 67 -10.41 -14.74 -4.39
C LYS A 67 -9.16 -14.13 -3.73
N GLY A 68 -9.28 -13.53 -2.54
CA GLY A 68 -8.19 -12.87 -1.82
C GLY A 68 -7.78 -11.49 -2.35
N ARG A 69 -8.45 -10.94 -3.37
CA ARG A 69 -8.10 -9.63 -3.93
C ARG A 69 -8.67 -8.49 -3.08
N PRO A 70 -7.88 -7.43 -2.82
CA PRO A 70 -8.37 -6.27 -2.07
C PRO A 70 -9.46 -5.54 -2.86
N ARG A 71 -10.51 -5.11 -2.16
CA ARG A 71 -11.60 -4.29 -2.72
C ARG A 71 -11.28 -2.80 -2.55
N ARG A 72 -11.87 -1.96 -3.40
CA ARG A 72 -11.77 -0.49 -3.29
C ARG A 72 -12.68 0.03 -2.18
N GLY A 73 -12.19 0.95 -1.37
CA GLY A 73 -12.85 1.47 -0.18
C GLY A 73 -14.27 1.99 -0.39
N PHE A 74 -14.58 2.63 -1.53
CA PHE A 74 -15.94 3.13 -1.79
C PHE A 74 -17.00 2.02 -1.95
N LYS A 75 -16.57 0.78 -2.23
CA LYS A 75 -17.44 -0.40 -2.37
C LYS A 75 -17.56 -1.20 -1.08
N THR A 76 -17.00 -0.71 0.03
CA THR A 76 -16.94 -1.45 1.30
C THR A 76 -17.92 -0.90 2.32
N ARG A 77 -18.36 -1.77 3.24
CA ARG A 77 -19.21 -1.44 4.39
C ARG A 77 -18.77 -2.28 5.59
N SER A 78 -19.05 -1.82 6.80
CA SER A 78 -18.81 -2.59 8.03
C SER A 78 -19.59 -3.91 8.06
N THR A 79 -20.76 -3.94 7.42
CA THR A 79 -21.65 -5.11 7.35
C THR A 79 -21.28 -6.10 6.25
N ASP A 80 -20.32 -5.76 5.38
CA ASP A 80 -19.87 -6.69 4.34
C ASP A 80 -19.09 -7.83 5.00
N LYS A 81 -19.48 -9.09 4.75
CA LYS A 81 -18.71 -10.27 5.22
C LYS A 81 -17.22 -10.22 4.80
N ALA A 82 -16.95 -9.66 3.63
CA ALA A 82 -15.61 -9.43 3.09
C ALA A 82 -14.74 -8.45 3.91
N SER A 83 -15.35 -7.71 4.83
CA SER A 83 -14.71 -6.75 5.74
C SER A 83 -14.63 -7.24 7.19
N LEU A 84 -15.13 -8.45 7.46
CA LEU A 84 -15.06 -9.09 8.77
C LEU A 84 -13.79 -9.94 8.84
N PHE A 85 -12.92 -9.63 9.79
CA PHE A 85 -11.65 -10.31 10.00
C PHE A 85 -11.61 -10.93 11.39
N LEU A 86 -11.14 -12.16 11.48
CA LEU A 86 -10.88 -12.82 12.76
C LEU A 86 -9.37 -12.78 13.01
N PRO A 87 -8.88 -12.06 14.03
CA PRO A 87 -7.50 -12.17 14.45
C PRO A 87 -7.18 -13.61 14.83
N ARG A 88 -6.18 -14.22 14.17
CA ARG A 88 -5.74 -15.59 14.44
C ARG A 88 -4.34 -15.57 15.03
N VAL A 89 -4.13 -16.39 16.06
CA VAL A 89 -2.79 -16.71 16.55
C VAL A 89 -2.10 -17.57 15.49
N LEU A 90 -0.89 -17.19 15.10
CA LEU A 90 -0.10 -17.93 14.11
C LEU A 90 0.57 -19.14 14.77
N GLY A 91 0.55 -20.28 14.09
CA GLY A 91 1.32 -21.45 14.52
C GLY A 91 2.77 -21.40 14.03
N ASN A 92 3.62 -22.30 14.54
CA ASN A 92 5.06 -22.31 14.22
C ASN A 92 5.37 -22.34 12.71
N LYS A 93 4.59 -23.10 11.92
CA LYS A 93 4.74 -23.16 10.45
C LYS A 93 4.40 -21.84 9.76
N ASP A 94 3.37 -21.14 10.25
CA ASP A 94 2.96 -19.85 9.68
C ASP A 94 3.99 -18.75 9.98
N HIS A 95 4.63 -18.82 11.15
CA HIS A 95 5.73 -17.93 11.49
C HIS A 95 6.91 -18.03 10.50
N GLU A 96 7.21 -19.23 10.00
CA GLU A 96 8.27 -19.42 9.00
C GLU A 96 7.92 -18.75 7.67
N MET A 97 6.67 -18.85 7.23
CA MET A 97 6.20 -18.17 6.01
C MET A 97 6.31 -16.64 6.15
N VAL A 98 5.99 -16.10 7.31
CA VAL A 98 6.13 -14.66 7.59
C VAL A 98 7.60 -14.21 7.59
N ARG A 99 8.51 -15.03 8.14
CA ARG A 99 9.96 -14.75 8.09
C ARG A 99 10.47 -14.73 6.64
N LYS A 100 10.17 -15.76 5.85
CA LYS A 100 10.55 -15.83 4.43
C LYS A 100 10.05 -14.61 3.64
N LEU A 101 8.83 -14.16 3.88
CA LEU A 101 8.27 -12.96 3.24
C LEU A 101 9.06 -11.69 3.58
N ARG A 102 9.49 -11.53 4.84
CA ARG A 102 10.32 -10.39 5.27
C ARG A 102 11.71 -10.44 4.65
N ASP A 103 12.35 -11.60 4.65
CA ASP A 103 13.70 -11.77 4.12
C ASP A 103 13.77 -11.52 2.61
N THR A 104 12.76 -12.02 1.88
CA THR A 104 12.62 -11.78 0.43
C THR A 104 12.50 -10.28 0.11
N GLN A 105 11.85 -9.50 0.98
CA GLN A 105 11.69 -8.06 0.80
C GLN A 105 12.99 -7.28 1.03
N GLY A 106 13.79 -7.69 2.02
CA GLY A 106 15.14 -7.13 2.22
C GLY A 106 16.06 -7.38 1.03
N ALA A 107 15.98 -8.56 0.42
CA ALA A 107 16.79 -8.92 -0.75
C ALA A 107 16.44 -8.09 -2.01
N GLN A 108 15.16 -7.79 -2.25
CA GLN A 108 14.74 -6.96 -3.39
C GLN A 108 15.21 -5.50 -3.27
N HIS A 109 15.28 -4.97 -2.05
CA HIS A 109 15.80 -3.62 -1.80
C HIS A 109 17.30 -3.51 -2.08
N MET A 110 18.09 -4.51 -1.68
CA MET A 110 19.54 -4.58 -1.97
C MET A 110 19.82 -4.72 -3.48
N HIS A 111 19.01 -5.50 -4.19
CA HIS A 111 19.16 -5.63 -5.64
C HIS A 111 18.94 -4.27 -6.33
N GLN A 112 17.87 -3.52 -6.05
CA GLN A 112 17.64 -2.23 -6.74
C GLN A 112 18.77 -1.20 -6.55
N GLN A 113 19.46 -1.20 -5.40
CA GLN A 113 20.61 -0.33 -5.16
C GLN A 113 21.86 -0.79 -5.93
N GLY A 114 22.09 -2.10 -6.02
CA GLY A 114 23.19 -2.69 -6.81
C GLY A 114 23.09 -2.36 -8.31
N TRP A 115 21.89 -2.42 -8.90
CA TRP A 115 21.68 -2.12 -10.32
C TRP A 115 21.88 -0.62 -10.64
N ARG A 116 21.58 0.30 -9.70
CA ARG A 116 21.89 1.74 -9.85
C ARG A 116 23.40 2.00 -9.79
N GLY A 117 24.11 1.35 -8.86
CA GLY A 117 25.57 1.46 -8.73
C GLY A 117 26.33 0.89 -9.94
N GLU A 118 25.87 -0.24 -10.47
CA GLU A 118 26.51 -0.90 -11.60
C GLU A 118 26.33 -0.13 -12.93
N ARG A 119 25.14 0.45 -13.18
CA ARG A 119 24.93 1.38 -14.31
C ARG A 119 25.86 2.60 -14.22
N ARG A 120 26.11 3.12 -13.01
CA ARG A 120 27.00 4.27 -12.79
C ARG A 120 28.47 3.88 -13.05
N ARG A 121 28.91 2.71 -12.56
CA ARG A 121 30.27 2.18 -12.81
C ARG A 121 30.54 1.87 -14.29
N ARG A 122 29.57 1.31 -15.02
CA ARG A 122 29.70 1.07 -16.48
C ARG A 122 29.88 2.37 -17.27
N ARG A 123 29.19 3.45 -16.89
CA ARG A 123 29.35 4.78 -17.52
C ARG A 123 30.73 5.40 -17.28
N HIS A 124 31.35 5.17 -16.12
CA HIS A 124 32.71 5.67 -15.84
C HIS A 124 33.81 4.88 -16.58
N ARG A 125 33.63 3.56 -16.76
CA ARG A 125 34.59 2.75 -17.56
C ARG A 125 34.53 3.08 -19.06
N GLY A 126 33.36 3.39 -19.61
CA GLY A 126 33.21 3.75 -21.04
C GLY A 126 33.82 5.10 -21.44
N ARG A 127 34.07 6.03 -20.49
CA ARG A 127 34.75 7.32 -20.77
C ARG A 127 36.27 7.24 -20.65
N LYS A 128 36.83 6.25 -19.95
CA LYS A 128 38.28 6.15 -19.73
C LYS A 128 39.03 5.44 -20.86
N SER A 129 38.33 4.79 -21.79
CA SER A 129 38.91 4.09 -22.94
C SER A 129 38.94 4.91 -24.24
N ARG A 130 38.54 6.18 -24.23
CA ARG A 130 38.51 7.06 -25.43
C ARG A 130 39.41 8.29 -25.33
N GLY A 131 40.44 8.25 -24.48
CA GLY A 131 41.31 9.40 -24.26
C GLY A 131 42.74 9.01 -23.95
N ARG A 132 43.44 8.38 -24.92
CA ARG A 132 44.90 8.46 -25.07
C ARG A 132 45.35 7.75 -26.35
N GLN A 133 45.46 8.50 -27.43
CA GLN A 133 46.57 8.34 -28.37
C GLN A 133 46.69 9.67 -29.12
N THR A 134 47.65 10.47 -28.65
CA THR A 134 48.13 11.70 -29.28
C THR A 134 49.04 11.33 -30.45
N ASP A 135 49.05 12.22 -31.44
CA ASP A 135 49.90 12.26 -32.62
C ASP A 135 51.38 11.94 -32.35
N ASP A 136 52.02 11.28 -33.33
CA ASP A 136 53.40 11.61 -33.75
C ASP A 136 53.72 11.02 -35.15
N THR A 137 53.92 11.95 -36.10
CA THR A 137 54.98 12.04 -37.15
C THR A 137 55.12 11.03 -38.32
N ALA A 138 54.84 11.56 -39.53
CA ALA A 138 55.64 11.66 -40.78
C ALA A 138 56.38 10.47 -41.48
N ASP A 139 56.37 10.59 -42.83
CA ASP A 139 57.20 9.96 -43.90
C ASP A 139 57.01 8.44 -44.17
N ILE A 140 56.83 7.92 -45.39
CA ILE A 140 57.12 8.30 -46.80
C ILE A 140 55.93 7.92 -47.69
#